data_AF-A0A534TUY3-F1
#
_entry.id   AF-A0A534TUY3-F1
#
_cell.length_a   1.000
_cell.length_b   1.000
_cell.length_c   1.000
_cell.angle_alpha   90.00
_cell.angle_beta   90.00
_cell.angle_gamma   90.00
#
_symmetry.space_group_name_H-M   'P 1'
#
loop_
_entity.id
_entity.type
_entity.pdbx_description
1 polymer ?
#
loop_
_entity_poly.entity_id
_entity_poly.type
_entity_poly.pdbx_seq_one_letter_code
_entity_poly.pdbx_strand_id
1 'polypeptide(L)'
;MPHKLEQQVVILDSDPEAAMVYGLSQWWYSWTGTPEDGQRDFKHKLGVPPYSLIKPPDLIPLFFLTQQAAIPNPSSILARRQIVKEVNGFDEALGYYYEDQAFYAKVGLKGSVLATSECWERYRQHIPRGVFS
;
A
#
# COMPACT_ATOMS: atom_id res chain seq x y z
N MET A 1 -7.98 -10.81 -1.24
CA MET A 1 -8.36 -11.85 -0.26
C MET A 1 -9.79 -11.60 0.21
N PRO A 2 -10.58 -12.62 0.59
CA PRO A 2 -12.04 -12.50 0.73
C PRO A 2 -12.50 -11.48 1.77
N HIS A 3 -11.74 -11.28 2.85
CA HIS A 3 -12.13 -10.39 3.97
C HIS A 3 -11.48 -8.99 3.92
N LYS A 4 -10.80 -8.63 2.82
CA LYS A 4 -10.07 -7.35 2.72
C LYS A 4 -10.96 -6.15 3.10
N LEU A 5 -12.11 -6.04 2.44
CA LEU A 5 -12.97 -4.86 2.59
C LEU A 5 -13.56 -4.78 4.00
N GLU A 6 -14.06 -5.91 4.51
CA GLU A 6 -14.57 -6.04 5.88
C GLU A 6 -13.53 -5.59 6.92
N GLN A 7 -12.31 -6.12 6.83
CA GLN A 7 -11.22 -5.75 7.74
C GLN A 7 -10.84 -4.28 7.64
N GLN A 8 -10.67 -3.75 6.43
CA GLN A 8 -10.31 -2.34 6.23
C GLN A 8 -11.38 -1.38 6.77
N VAL A 9 -12.67 -1.71 6.58
CA VAL A 9 -13.78 -0.92 7.11
C VAL A 9 -13.80 -0.96 8.63
N VAL A 10 -13.69 -2.14 9.25
CA VAL A 10 -13.65 -2.29 10.70
C VAL A 10 -12.50 -1.48 11.32
N ILE A 11 -11.33 -1.50 10.69
CA ILE A 11 -10.16 -0.74 11.16
C ILE A 11 -10.41 0.77 11.09
N LEU A 12 -10.92 1.28 9.97
CA LEU A 12 -11.26 2.70 9.87
C LEU A 12 -12.39 3.07 10.84
N ASP A 13 -13.43 2.26 11.02
CA ASP A 13 -14.51 2.59 11.95
C ASP A 13 -14.02 2.62 13.41
N SER A 14 -13.01 1.82 13.74
CA SER A 14 -12.39 1.78 15.07
C SER A 14 -11.41 2.93 15.34
N ASP A 15 -10.85 3.54 14.29
CA ASP A 15 -9.95 4.70 14.38
C ASP A 15 -10.46 5.87 13.50
N PRO A 16 -11.28 6.77 14.06
CA PRO A 16 -11.78 7.94 13.36
C PRO A 16 -10.70 8.94 12.91
N GLU A 17 -9.52 8.96 13.56
CA GLU A 17 -8.40 9.83 13.20
C GLU A 17 -7.68 9.33 11.94
N ALA A 18 -7.72 8.03 11.67
CA ALA A 18 -7.18 7.44 10.45
C ALA A 18 -7.96 7.93 9.20
N ALA A 19 -7.28 8.70 8.36
CA ALA A 19 -7.78 9.14 7.07
C ALA A 19 -7.63 8.05 6.00
N MET A 20 -6.64 7.17 6.16
CA MET A 20 -6.36 6.04 5.29
C MET A 20 -5.78 4.88 6.10
N VAL A 21 -6.06 3.64 5.69
CA VAL A 21 -5.39 2.43 6.18
C VAL A 21 -4.64 1.78 5.02
N TYR A 22 -3.47 1.21 5.30
CA TYR A 22 -2.76 0.34 4.36
C TYR A 22 -2.30 -0.98 4.98
N GLY A 23 -2.15 -1.98 4.12
CA GLY A 23 -1.60 -3.29 4.45
C GLY A 23 -0.53 -3.71 3.45
N LEU A 24 -0.05 -4.94 3.62
CA LEU A 24 0.96 -5.54 2.78
C LEU A 24 0.34 -6.26 1.57
N SER A 25 1.16 -6.39 0.54
CA SER A 25 0.90 -7.24 -0.61
C SER A 25 1.87 -8.42 -0.61
N GLN A 26 1.39 -9.60 -1.00
CA GLN A 26 2.26 -10.73 -1.30
C GLN A 26 2.73 -10.62 -2.74
N TRP A 27 4.04 -10.55 -2.95
CA TRP A 27 4.67 -10.81 -4.23
C TRP A 27 4.47 -12.28 -4.54
N TRP A 28 3.66 -12.56 -5.56
CA TRP A 28 3.17 -13.90 -5.84
C TRP A 28 3.78 -14.37 -7.16
N TYR A 29 4.67 -15.34 -7.09
CA TYR A 29 5.31 -16.06 -8.19
C TYR A 29 4.73 -17.47 -8.34
N SER A 30 4.33 -18.11 -7.24
CA SER A 30 3.78 -19.48 -7.23
C SER A 30 2.49 -19.66 -8.04
N TRP A 31 1.90 -18.57 -8.55
CA TRP A 31 0.77 -18.62 -9.48
C TRP A 31 1.09 -19.36 -10.78
N THR A 32 2.37 -19.51 -11.14
CA THR A 32 2.82 -20.27 -12.32
C THR A 32 2.61 -21.77 -12.17
N GLY A 33 2.54 -22.29 -10.94
CA GLY A 33 2.51 -23.72 -10.63
C GLY A 33 3.88 -24.42 -10.72
N THR A 34 4.92 -23.68 -11.10
CA THR A 34 6.31 -24.17 -11.15
C THR A 34 6.86 -24.32 -9.73
N PRO A 35 7.37 -25.50 -9.32
CA PRO A 35 7.86 -25.74 -7.96
C PRO A 35 8.92 -24.73 -7.49
N GLU A 36 9.81 -24.31 -8.39
CA GLU A 36 10.89 -23.37 -8.12
C GLU A 36 10.36 -21.96 -7.77
N ASP A 37 9.21 -21.57 -8.33
CA ASP A 37 8.60 -20.26 -8.05
C ASP A 37 7.95 -20.19 -6.67
N GLY A 38 7.64 -21.34 -6.05
CA GLY A 38 7.08 -21.41 -4.70
C GLY A 38 7.97 -20.74 -3.65
N GLN A 39 9.29 -20.83 -3.80
CA GLN A 39 10.27 -20.25 -2.87
C GLN A 39 10.47 -18.74 -3.07
N ARG A 40 9.87 -18.16 -4.11
CA ARG A 40 10.02 -16.75 -4.47
C ARG A 40 8.88 -15.88 -3.95
N ASP A 41 7.82 -16.48 -3.41
CA ASP A 41 6.73 -15.72 -2.79
C ASP A 41 7.22 -15.00 -1.53
N PHE A 42 7.01 -13.69 -1.44
CA PHE A 42 7.40 -12.94 -0.24
C PHE A 42 6.47 -11.75 0.04
N LYS A 43 6.55 -11.23 1.27
CA LYS A 43 5.93 -9.98 1.69
C LYS A 43 7.04 -9.04 2.15
N HIS A 44 6.94 -7.76 1.81
CA HIS A 44 7.84 -6.76 2.41
C HIS A 44 7.59 -6.65 3.92
N LYS A 45 8.60 -6.17 4.64
CA LYS A 45 8.41 -5.75 6.03
C LYS A 45 7.56 -4.48 6.05
N LEU A 46 6.63 -4.39 7.01
CA LEU A 46 5.82 -3.19 7.18
C LEU A 46 6.68 -1.95 7.48
N GLY A 47 7.75 -2.13 8.27
CA GLY A 47 8.71 -1.07 8.59
C GLY A 47 8.33 -0.16 9.74
N VAL A 48 7.11 -0.32 10.26
CA VAL A 48 6.60 0.29 11.50
C VAL A 48 5.90 -0.80 12.33
N PRO A 49 5.66 -0.57 13.63
CA PRO A 49 4.83 -1.47 14.42
C PRO A 49 3.43 -1.61 13.78
N PRO A 50 2.85 -2.82 13.71
CA PRO A 50 1.48 -3.00 13.23
C PRO A 50 0.48 -2.17 14.05
N TYR A 51 -0.57 -1.69 13.38
CA TYR A 51 -1.61 -0.81 13.95
C TYR A 51 -1.08 0.54 14.46
N SER A 52 -0.01 1.04 13.85
CA SER A 52 0.50 2.39 14.12
C SER A 52 -0.28 3.44 13.35
N LEU A 53 -0.77 4.47 14.05
CA LEU A 53 -1.32 5.67 13.44
C LEU A 53 -0.19 6.66 13.16
N ILE A 54 0.22 6.78 11.90
CA ILE A 54 1.28 7.67 11.44
C ILE A 54 0.66 9.05 11.20
N LYS A 55 1.06 10.06 11.98
CA LYS A 55 0.53 11.42 11.87
C LYS A 55 1.29 12.21 10.79
N PRO A 56 0.67 13.23 10.16
CA PRO A 56 1.40 14.12 9.28
C PRO A 56 2.54 14.87 10.01
N PRO A 57 3.70 15.09 9.38
CA PRO A 57 4.09 14.66 8.03
C PRO A 57 4.89 13.33 8.02
N ASP A 58 4.86 12.53 9.09
CA ASP A 58 5.80 11.43 9.35
C ASP A 58 5.74 10.29 8.33
N LEU A 59 4.66 10.18 7.55
CA LEU A 59 4.60 9.23 6.44
C LEU A 59 5.64 9.55 5.35
N ILE A 60 5.96 10.84 5.14
CA ILE A 60 6.91 11.29 4.12
C ILE A 60 8.32 10.75 4.35
N PRO A 61 8.95 10.95 5.51
CA PRO A 61 10.26 10.37 5.77
C PRO A 61 10.23 8.83 5.77
N LEU A 62 9.14 8.21 6.21
CA LEU A 62 9.01 6.74 6.21
C LEU A 62 8.99 6.14 4.80
N PHE A 63 8.26 6.75 3.87
CA PHE A 63 8.11 6.24 2.50
C PHE A 63 9.21 6.71 1.55
N PHE A 64 9.60 7.99 1.61
CA PHE A 64 10.35 8.62 0.51
C PHE A 64 11.79 8.99 0.86
N LEU A 65 12.12 9.18 2.14
CA LEU A 65 13.48 9.58 2.55
C LEU A 65 14.27 8.40 3.11
N THR A 66 13.71 7.73 4.12
CA THR A 66 14.36 6.61 4.80
C THR A 66 14.00 5.26 4.21
N GLN A 67 12.87 5.18 3.49
CA GLN A 67 12.30 3.96 2.93
C GLN A 67 12.20 2.83 3.97
N GLN A 68 11.96 3.19 5.23
CA GLN A 68 11.83 2.23 6.32
C GLN A 68 10.53 1.44 6.19
N ALA A 69 9.46 2.10 5.75
CA ALA A 69 8.15 1.49 5.59
C ALA A 69 7.86 1.08 4.14
N ALA A 70 7.17 -0.05 3.98
CA ALA A 70 6.75 -0.52 2.67
C ALA A 70 5.69 0.42 2.07
N ILE A 71 5.95 0.94 0.88
CA ILE A 71 4.96 1.66 0.10
C ILE A 71 3.91 0.64 -0.38
N PRO A 72 2.63 0.80 -0.02
CA PRO A 72 1.59 -0.16 -0.39
C PRO A 72 1.23 -0.05 -1.88
N ASN A 73 0.85 -1.18 -2.46
CA ASN A 73 0.12 -1.14 -3.73
C ASN A 73 -1.22 -0.41 -3.55
N PRO A 74 -1.76 0.24 -4.59
CA PRO A 74 -3.04 0.99 -4.51
C PRO A 74 -4.21 0.10 -4.10
N SER A 75 -4.18 -1.14 -4.55
CA SER A 75 -5.16 -2.16 -4.19
C SER A 75 -4.98 -2.71 -2.78
N SER A 76 -4.06 -2.19 -1.97
CA SER A 76 -3.87 -2.53 -0.55
C SER A 76 -4.19 -1.39 0.42
N ILE A 77 -4.76 -0.28 -0.07
CA ILE A 77 -5.22 0.83 0.77
C ILE A 77 -6.74 0.89 0.84
N LEU A 78 -7.26 1.60 1.85
CA LEU A 78 -8.62 2.17 1.87
C LEU A 78 -8.54 3.55 2.50
N ALA A 79 -9.09 4.56 1.81
CA ALA A 79 -9.08 5.94 2.27
C ALA A 79 -10.50 6.46 2.49
N ARG A 80 -10.69 7.32 3.50
CA ARG A 80 -11.95 8.03 3.69
C ARG A 80 -12.19 8.97 2.52
N ARG A 81 -13.45 9.08 2.11
CA ARG A 81 -13.83 10.00 1.02
C ARG A 81 -13.39 11.45 1.26
N GLN A 82 -13.43 11.89 2.52
CA GLN A 82 -13.09 13.27 2.89
C GLN A 82 -11.64 13.62 2.52
N ILE A 83 -10.66 12.79 2.92
CA ILE A 83 -9.25 13.06 2.61
C ILE A 83 -8.99 13.02 1.10
N VAL A 84 -9.63 12.10 0.37
CA VAL A 84 -9.51 12.00 -1.10
C VAL A 84 -9.94 13.29 -1.77
N LYS A 85 -11.03 13.92 -1.31
CA LYS A 85 -11.48 15.22 -1.82
C LYS A 85 -10.50 16.34 -1.46
N GLU A 86 -10.00 16.37 -0.24
CA GLU A 86 -9.09 17.41 0.24
C GLU A 86 -7.73 17.42 -0.46
N VAL A 87 -7.27 16.26 -0.96
CA VAL A 87 -6.02 16.12 -1.72
C VAL A 87 -6.22 16.15 -3.25
N ASN A 88 -7.46 16.38 -3.69
CA ASN A 88 -7.85 16.34 -5.10
C ASN A 88 -7.50 15.02 -5.80
N GLY A 89 -7.78 13.88 -5.16
CA GLY A 89 -7.64 12.55 -5.76
C GLY A 89 -6.22 12.21 -6.20
N PHE A 90 -6.10 11.38 -7.24
CA PHE A 90 -4.83 11.04 -7.88
C PHE A 90 -4.47 12.10 -8.95
N ASP A 91 -3.20 12.17 -9.35
CA ASP A 91 -2.72 13.16 -10.31
C ASP A 91 -2.49 12.53 -11.69
N GLU A 92 -3.50 12.60 -12.54
CA GLU A 92 -3.50 12.03 -13.89
C GLU A 92 -2.38 12.62 -14.79
N ALA A 93 -1.85 13.79 -14.46
CA ALA A 93 -0.77 14.41 -15.23
C ALA A 93 0.58 13.70 -15.07
N LEU A 94 0.74 12.89 -14.02
CA LEU A 94 1.95 12.07 -13.80
C LEU A 94 2.00 10.81 -14.69
N GLY A 95 0.91 10.52 -15.41
CA GLY A 95 0.81 9.35 -16.27
C GLY A 95 0.89 8.04 -15.47
N TYR A 96 1.43 6.99 -16.09
CA TYR A 96 1.43 5.63 -15.51
C TYR A 96 2.41 5.42 -14.35
N TYR A 97 3.31 6.36 -14.09
CA TYR A 97 4.37 6.19 -13.09
C TYR A 97 4.15 7.15 -11.92
N TYR A 98 4.25 6.62 -10.70
CA TYR A 98 4.26 7.38 -9.44
C TYR A 98 2.97 8.10 -9.04
N GLU A 99 1.87 7.97 -9.80
CA GLU A 99 0.57 8.54 -9.46
C GLU A 99 0.14 8.18 -8.02
N ASP A 100 0.33 6.92 -7.64
CA ASP A 100 0.03 6.41 -6.31
C ASP A 100 0.90 7.03 -5.22
N GLN A 101 2.21 7.17 -5.49
CA GLN A 101 3.14 7.75 -4.54
C GLN A 101 2.85 9.23 -4.31
N ALA A 102 2.47 9.97 -5.37
CA ALA A 102 2.02 11.33 -5.25
C ALA A 102 0.73 11.42 -4.41
N PHE A 103 -0.24 10.53 -4.63
CA PHE A 103 -1.43 10.44 -3.80
C PHE A 103 -1.09 10.19 -2.33
N TYR A 104 -0.22 9.22 -2.03
CA TYR A 104 0.22 8.93 -0.66
C TYR A 104 0.96 10.09 -0.02
N ALA A 105 1.80 10.81 -0.77
CA ALA A 105 2.46 12.00 -0.27
C ALA A 105 1.45 13.09 0.09
N LYS A 106 0.45 13.34 -0.76
CA LYS A 106 -0.60 14.33 -0.47
C LYS A 106 -1.42 13.94 0.77
N VAL A 107 -1.78 12.67 0.92
CA VAL A 107 -2.47 12.15 2.11
C VAL A 107 -1.58 12.29 3.35
N GLY A 108 -0.33 11.83 3.28
CA GLY A 108 0.63 11.87 4.40
C GLY A 108 1.02 13.27 4.86
N LEU A 109 0.80 14.30 4.05
CA LEU A 109 0.95 15.71 4.44
C LEU A 109 -0.30 16.30 5.11
N LYS A 110 -1.48 15.69 4.97
CA LYS A 110 -2.76 16.25 5.43
C LYS A 110 -3.48 15.42 6.48
N GLY A 111 -3.38 14.09 6.43
CA GLY A 111 -4.15 13.18 7.29
C GLY A 111 -3.32 12.01 7.81
N SER A 112 -3.74 11.48 8.96
CA SER A 112 -3.09 10.34 9.60
C SER A 112 -3.35 9.05 8.83
N VAL A 113 -2.34 8.17 8.76
CA VAL A 113 -2.39 6.91 8.02
C VAL A 113 -2.11 5.75 8.96
N LEU A 114 -3.03 4.79 9.01
CA LEU A 114 -2.90 3.60 9.86
C LEU A 114 -2.22 2.46 9.10
N ALA A 115 -1.11 1.96 9.64
CA ALA A 115 -0.31 0.89 9.06
C ALA A 115 -0.70 -0.48 9.65
N THR A 116 -0.88 -1.51 8.83
CA THR A 116 -1.22 -2.87 9.29
C THR A 116 -0.29 -3.92 8.68
N SER A 117 -0.05 -5.02 9.39
CA SER A 117 0.69 -6.17 8.85
C SER A 117 -0.18 -7.16 8.07
N GLU A 118 -1.47 -6.85 7.92
CA GLU A 118 -2.42 -7.67 7.17
C GLU A 118 -2.02 -7.75 5.70
N CYS A 119 -2.26 -8.90 5.08
CA CYS A 119 -1.94 -9.13 3.68
C CYS A 119 -3.24 -9.25 2.89
N TRP A 120 -3.59 -8.23 2.11
CA TRP A 120 -4.92 -8.16 1.49
C TRP A 120 -4.98 -8.62 0.04
N GLU A 121 -3.83 -8.82 -0.58
CA GLU A 121 -3.74 -9.20 -1.97
C GLU A 121 -2.50 -10.01 -2.31
N ARG A 122 -2.54 -10.56 -3.53
CA ARG A 122 -1.41 -11.23 -4.17
C ARG A 122 -1.13 -10.50 -5.48
N TYR A 123 0.01 -9.85 -5.54
CA TYR A 123 0.47 -9.16 -6.73
C TYR A 123 1.25 -10.13 -7.61
N ARG A 124 0.63 -10.57 -8.71
CA ARG A 124 1.22 -11.53 -9.65
C ARG A 124 2.48 -10.95 -10.26
N GLN A 125 3.58 -11.66 -10.08
CA GLN A 125 4.84 -11.32 -10.71
C GLN A 125 4.95 -12.00 -12.04
N HIS A 126 5.04 -11.17 -13.07
CA HIS A 126 5.39 -11.61 -14.40
C HIS A 126 6.90 -11.52 -14.55
N ILE A 127 7.52 -12.60 -15.04
CA ILE A 127 8.90 -12.54 -15.50
C ILE A 127 8.95 -11.44 -16.58
N PRO A 128 9.90 -10.49 -16.50
CA PRO A 128 10.06 -9.50 -17.55
C PRO A 128 10.16 -10.23 -18.88
N ARG A 129 9.34 -9.85 -19.86
CA ARG A 129 9.52 -10.37 -21.22
C ARG A 129 10.92 -9.94 -21.67
N GLY A 130 11.85 -10.89 -21.68
CA GLY A 130 13.19 -10.66 -22.20
C GLY A 130 13.07 -10.19 -23.64
N VAL A 131 13.72 -9.07 -23.93
CA VAL A 131 14.21 -8.76 -25.27
C VAL A 131 15.02 -9.98 -25.69
N PHE A 132 14.49 -10.77 -26.62
CA PHE A 132 15.30 -11.77 -27.30
C PHE A 132 16.45 -11.01 -27.97
N SER A 133 17.66 -11.31 -27.53
CA SER A 133 18.93 -10.89 -28.12
C SER A 133 19.02 -11.31 -29.58
#